data_AF-A0A6B3FXM1-F1
#
_entry.id   AF-A0A6B3FXM1-F1
#
_cell.length_a   1.000
_cell.length_b   1.000
_cell.length_c   1.000
_cell.angle_alpha   90.00
_cell.angle_beta   90.00
_cell.angle_gamma   90.00
#
_symmetry.space_group_name_H-M   'P 1'
#
loop_
_entity.id
_entity.type
_entity.pdbx_description
1 polymer ?
#
loop_
_entity_poly.entity_id
_entity_poly.type
_entity_poly.pdbx_seq_one_letter_code
_entity_poly.pdbx_strand_id
1 'polypeptide(L)' 'LMDELGFLPDPERRLGYLDAQMMRACRVIVDIGMHLELEIPADSPFHPGERWTPDLAQEFFGNHSGRPADFVESELTRYL' A
#
# COMPACT_ATOMS: atom_id res chain seq x y z
N LEU A 1 -17.57 8.61 -1.96
CA LEU A 1 -18.50 9.52 -1.27
C LEU A 1 -18.07 11.00 -1.32
N MET A 2 -17.16 11.51 -0.48
CA MET A 2 -16.87 12.96 -0.46
C MET A 2 -16.24 13.52 -1.75
N ASP A 3 -15.40 12.74 -2.43
CA ASP A 3 -14.86 13.10 -3.76
C ASP A 3 -15.98 13.23 -4.80
N GLU A 4 -16.84 12.20 -4.90
CA GLU A 4 -17.97 12.14 -5.84
C GLU A 4 -19.04 13.19 -5.57
N LEU A 5 -19.19 13.63 -4.32
CA LEU A 5 -20.11 14.69 -3.92
C LEU A 5 -19.51 16.10 -4.13
N GLY A 6 -18.28 16.22 -4.64
CA GLY A 6 -17.66 17.50 -5.00
C GLY A 6 -16.97 18.24 -3.84
N PHE A 7 -16.72 17.59 -2.71
CA PHE A 7 -16.06 18.22 -1.55
C PHE A 7 -14.53 18.28 -1.64
N LEU A 8 -13.94 17.72 -2.70
CA LEU A 8 -12.51 17.80 -3.00
C LEU A 8 -12.27 18.52 -4.34
N PRO A 9 -12.66 19.80 -4.46
CA PRO A 9 -12.58 20.52 -5.73
C PRO A 9 -11.14 20.84 -6.13
N ASP A 10 -10.25 20.99 -5.14
CA ASP A 10 -8.85 21.35 -5.35
C ASP A 10 -8.00 20.10 -5.66
N PRO A 11 -7.21 20.09 -6.74
CA PRO A 11 -6.40 18.94 -7.14
C PRO A 11 -5.47 18.42 -6.03
N GLU A 12 -4.91 19.30 -5.21
CA GLU A 12 -4.00 18.96 -4.11
C GLU A 12 -4.72 18.19 -3.01
N ARG A 13 -5.95 18.59 -2.68
CA ARG A 13 -6.79 17.89 -1.69
C ARG A 13 -7.22 16.53 -2.22
N ARG A 14 -7.58 16.47 -3.51
CA ARG A 14 -7.93 15.21 -4.16
C ARG A 14 -6.75 14.25 -4.22
N LEU A 15 -5.54 14.76 -4.50
CA LEU A 15 -4.32 13.96 -4.47
C LEU A 15 -4.06 13.38 -3.08
N GLY A 16 -4.18 14.17 -2.01
CA GLY A 16 -4.04 13.68 -0.64
C GLY A 16 -5.08 12.61 -0.26
N TYR A 17 -6.31 12.75 -0.75
CA TYR A 17 -7.35 11.72 -0.59
C TYR A 17 -6.97 10.42 -1.32
N LEU A 18 -6.49 10.52 -2.56
CA LEU A 18 -6.07 9.36 -3.36
C LEU A 18 -4.85 8.67 -2.77
N ASP A 19 -3.85 9.39 -2.27
CA ASP A 19 -2.71 8.81 -1.53
C ASP A 19 -3.20 8.01 -0.30
N ALA A 20 -4.17 8.55 0.44
CA ALA A 20 -4.76 7.83 1.56
C ALA A 20 -5.52 6.57 1.12
N GLN A 21 -6.16 6.57 -0.05
CA GLN A 21 -6.77 5.35 -0.62
C GLN A 21 -5.71 4.34 -1.05
N MET A 22 -4.64 4.80 -1.71
CA MET A 22 -3.53 3.96 -2.14
C MET A 22 -2.89 3.24 -0.95
N MET A 23 -2.62 3.96 0.14
CA MET A 23 -2.10 3.37 1.38
C MET A 23 -3.02 2.28 1.94
N ARG A 24 -4.35 2.50 1.95
CA ARG A 24 -5.31 1.48 2.39
C ARG A 24 -5.34 0.26 1.48
N ALA A 25 -5.20 0.46 0.16
CA ALA A 25 -5.13 -0.63 -0.80
C ALA A 25 -3.82 -1.45 -0.62
N CYS A 26 -2.69 -0.78 -0.42
CA CYS A 26 -1.40 -1.43 -0.15
C CYS A 26 -1.46 -2.30 1.11
N ARG A 27 -2.12 -1.82 2.17
CA ARG A 27 -2.36 -2.61 3.40
C ARG A 27 -3.06 -3.93 3.12
N VAL A 28 -4.10 -3.95 2.28
CA VAL A 28 -4.82 -5.19 1.94
C VAL A 28 -3.90 -6.19 1.23
N ILE A 29 -3.12 -5.72 0.27
CA ILE A 29 -2.20 -6.55 -0.51
C ILE A 29 -1.14 -7.17 0.41
N VAL A 30 -0.47 -6.32 1.19
CA VAL A 30 0.61 -6.73 2.09
C VAL A 30 0.09 -7.64 3.20
N ASP A 31 -1.00 -7.28 3.88
CA ASP A 31 -1.54 -8.05 5.00
C ASP A 31 -1.92 -9.47 4.58
N ILE A 32 -2.70 -9.61 3.50
CA ILE A 32 -3.11 -10.93 2.99
C ILE A 32 -1.89 -11.70 2.46
N GLY A 33 -1.04 -11.04 1.69
CA GLY A 33 0.15 -11.65 1.08
C GLY A 33 1.09 -12.22 2.14
N MET A 34 1.37 -11.44 3.17
CA MET A 34 2.23 -11.81 4.30
C MET A 34 1.63 -12.94 5.14
N HIS A 35 0.38 -12.83 5.58
CA HIS A 35 -0.23 -13.82 6.49
C HIS A 35 -0.47 -15.18 5.84
N LEU A 36 -0.69 -15.21 4.52
CA LEU A 36 -0.93 -16.45 3.79
C LEU A 36 0.29 -16.92 2.99
N GLU A 37 1.42 -16.21 3.09
CA GLU A 37 2.65 -16.45 2.32
C GLU A 37 2.37 -16.64 0.83
N LEU A 38 1.49 -15.80 0.27
CA LEU A 38 1.10 -15.90 -1.14
C LEU A 38 2.28 -15.59 -2.06
N GLU A 39 2.25 -16.20 -3.22
CA GLU A 39 3.13 -15.80 -4.32
C GLU A 39 2.62 -14.49 -4.94
N ILE A 40 3.56 -13.60 -5.19
CA ILE A 40 3.32 -12.36 -5.93
C ILE A 40 2.97 -12.75 -7.38
N PRO A 41 1.89 -12.20 -7.97
CA PRO A 41 1.45 -12.57 -9.31
C PRO A 41 2.59 -12.54 -10.34
N ALA A 42 2.65 -13.55 -11.21
CA ALA A 42 3.74 -13.70 -12.17
C ALA A 42 3.80 -12.56 -13.23
N ASP A 43 2.70 -11.83 -13.42
CA ASP A 43 2.60 -10.65 -14.27
C ASP A 43 2.81 -9.33 -13.50
N SER A 44 3.07 -9.40 -12.20
CA SER A 44 3.40 -8.23 -11.38
C SER A 44 4.72 -7.60 -11.83
N PRO A 45 4.81 -6.27 -11.95
CA PRO A 45 6.09 -5.58 -12.15
C PRO A 45 6.99 -5.59 -10.91
N PHE A 46 6.46 -6.02 -9.76
CA PHE A 46 7.15 -6.11 -8.48
C PHE A 46 7.38 -7.59 -8.15
N HIS A 47 8.63 -8.05 -8.08
CA HIS A 47 9.06 -9.40 -7.67
C HIS A 47 8.15 -10.55 -8.14
N PRO A 48 7.95 -10.74 -9.46
CA PRO A 48 7.02 -11.73 -9.99
C PRO A 48 7.39 -13.16 -9.58
N GLY A 49 6.43 -13.89 -9.01
CA GLY A 49 6.59 -15.28 -8.59
C GLY A 49 7.33 -15.51 -7.27
N GLU A 50 7.86 -14.46 -6.63
CA GLU A 50 8.40 -14.55 -5.27
C GLU A 50 7.28 -14.63 -4.22
N ARG A 51 7.57 -15.20 -3.06
CA ARG A 51 6.63 -15.21 -1.92
C ARG A 51 6.79 -13.95 -1.09
N TRP A 52 5.68 -13.44 -0.59
CA TRP A 52 5.70 -12.28 0.30
C TRP A 52 6.57 -12.51 1.54
N THR A 53 7.45 -11.55 1.82
CA THR A 53 8.30 -11.47 3.01
C THR A 53 8.20 -10.07 3.62
N PRO A 54 8.59 -9.87 4.90
CA PRO A 54 8.49 -8.55 5.54
C PRO A 54 9.28 -7.47 4.78
N ASP A 55 10.44 -7.84 4.23
CA ASP A 55 11.29 -6.92 3.46
C ASP A 55 10.61 -6.51 2.14
N LEU A 56 10.03 -7.47 1.41
CA LEU A 56 9.26 -7.20 0.20
C LEU A 56 8.02 -6.36 0.49
N ALA A 57 7.35 -6.61 1.63
CA ALA A 57 6.22 -5.82 2.08
C ALA A 57 6.61 -4.37 2.38
N GLN A 58 7.76 -4.14 3.02
CA GLN A 58 8.30 -2.80 3.27
C GLN A 58 8.65 -2.06 2.00
N GLU A 59 9.33 -2.73 1.07
CA GLU A 59 9.66 -2.16 -0.22
C GLU A 59 8.39 -1.80 -1.01
N PHE A 60 7.43 -2.72 -1.11
CA PHE A 60 6.19 -2.49 -1.83
C PHE A 60 5.41 -1.31 -1.25
N PHE A 61 5.22 -1.28 0.06
CA PHE A 61 4.44 -0.24 0.74
C PHE A 61 5.14 1.13 0.61
N GLY A 62 6.47 1.17 0.74
CA GLY A 62 7.26 2.40 0.54
C GLY A 62 7.17 2.95 -0.88
N ASN A 63 7.19 2.07 -1.90
CA ASN A 63 7.11 2.47 -3.31
C ASN A 63 5.73 3.00 -3.72
N HIS A 64 4.67 2.64 -2.98
CA HIS A 64 3.29 2.93 -3.35
C HIS A 64 2.57 3.89 -2.38
N SER A 65 3.26 4.43 -1.37
CA SER A 65 2.68 5.42 -0.46
C SER A 65 3.59 6.63 -0.28
N GLY A 66 3.02 7.82 -0.17
CA GLY A 66 3.78 9.05 0.14
C GLY A 66 4.20 9.15 1.61
N ARG A 67 4.23 8.05 2.36
CA ARG A 67 4.46 8.05 3.81
C ARG A 67 5.95 7.97 4.13
N PRO A 68 6.40 8.62 5.22
CA PRO A 68 7.75 8.44 5.75
C PRO A 68 8.09 6.97 6.05
N ALA A 69 9.36 6.59 5.90
CA ALA A 69 9.81 5.21 6.06
C ALA A 69 9.54 4.63 7.47
N ASP A 70 9.68 5.44 8.50
CA ASP A 70 9.36 5.10 9.90
C ASP A 70 7.87 4.79 10.09
N PHE A 71 6.99 5.51 9.39
CA PHE A 71 5.56 5.20 9.38
C PHE A 71 5.30 3.84 8.73
N VAL A 72 5.90 3.56 7.57
CA VAL A 72 5.74 2.28 6.87
C VAL A 72 6.23 1.11 7.72
N GLU A 73 7.39 1.25 8.37
CA GLU A 73 7.94 0.25 9.29
C GLU A 73 7.00 -0.01 10.48
N SER A 74 6.46 1.06 11.08
CA SER A 74 5.51 0.95 12.19
C SER A 74 4.22 0.21 11.81
N GLU A 75 3.77 0.38 10.56
CA GLU A 75 2.58 -0.28 10.03
C GLU A 75 2.81 -1.77 9.82
N LEU A 76 3.97 -2.16 9.28
CA LEU A 76 4.34 -3.57 9.15
C LEU A 76 4.45 -4.28 10.50
N THR A 77 5.05 -3.61 11.49
CA THR A 77 5.12 -4.14 12.86
C THR A 77 3.73 -4.32 13.48
N ARG A 78 2.74 -3.53 13.05
CA ARG A 78 1.37 -3.64 13.54
C ARG A 78 0.59 -4.79 12.90
N TYR A 79 0.92 -5.15 11.65
CA TYR A 79 0.22 -6.17 10.88
C TYR A 79 0.84 -7.57 11.00
N LEU A 80 2.06 -7.69 11.52
CA LEU A 80 2.70 -8.97 11.86
C LEU A 80 2.45 -9.33 13.33
#